data_AF-A0A0C9TI55-F1
#
_entry.id   AF-A0A0C9TI55-F1
#
_cell.length_a   1.000
_cell.length_b   1.000
_cell.length_c   1.000
_cell.angle_alpha   90.00
_cell.angle_beta   90.00
_cell.angle_gamma   90.00
#
_symmetry.space_group_name_H-M   'P 1'
#
loop_
_entity.id
_entity.type
_entity.pdbx_description
1 polymer ?
#
loop_
_entity_poly.entity_id
_entity_poly.type
_entity_poly.pdbx_seq_one_letter_code
_entity_poly.pdbx_strand_id
1 'polypeptide(L)'
;MTVKGHITVFSFPGWGHVRSLVVLACRIVQQRPDIGVTILIVGDATKQAEEEVARFIPIGDPANENIRIIGTLKGSDVMALRIGTAAASLKAYELLSAQQPITCVISGKIFQPWPKPKVVLTDIFLNVAHEVRSIDPAVTVLGWSPPNNSASLRISGPEHLGGLGDIGAKAIIEAEKTGRSIEEIETEKIPMLEDMRAQFLKNTQRFVGAADGIISPGTSAFEVESLTAWKKWQSERGKEFYIVGPLLPIDNETNASGMLAKENEKASSDKGQEIEAFLEKALQERGEHSL
;
A
#
# COMPACT_ATOMS: atom_id res chain seq x y z
N MET A 1 12.88 22.05 6.54
CA MET A 1 11.64 22.84 6.83
C MET A 1 10.93 22.23 8.04
N THR A 2 10.10 22.95 8.80
CA THR A 2 9.39 22.35 9.95
C THR A 2 8.12 21.65 9.49
N VAL A 3 8.04 20.33 9.73
CA VAL A 3 6.84 19.52 9.48
C VAL A 3 5.66 20.00 10.32
N LYS A 4 4.54 20.32 9.68
CA LYS A 4 3.28 20.82 10.29
C LYS A 4 2.14 19.78 10.25
N GLY A 5 2.19 18.86 9.29
CA GLY A 5 1.25 17.74 9.17
C GLY A 5 2.02 16.42 9.07
N HIS A 6 1.41 15.33 9.52
CA HIS A 6 2.06 14.02 9.52
C HIS A 6 1.10 12.93 9.06
N ILE A 7 1.57 12.14 8.09
CA ILE A 7 0.91 10.94 7.59
C ILE A 7 1.76 9.73 8.00
N THR A 8 1.14 8.72 8.61
CA THR A 8 1.80 7.44 8.87
C THR A 8 1.29 6.40 7.89
N VAL A 9 2.20 5.62 7.32
CA VAL A 9 1.91 4.59 6.32
C VAL A 9 2.27 3.22 6.86
N PHE A 10 1.35 2.26 6.80
CA PHE A 10 1.60 0.87 7.18
C PHE A 10 1.64 0.01 5.92
N SER A 11 2.78 -0.61 5.64
CA SER A 11 2.92 -1.51 4.49
C SER A 11 2.79 -2.97 4.89
N PHE A 12 2.07 -3.76 4.08
CA PHE A 12 2.19 -5.21 4.11
C PHE A 12 3.61 -5.63 3.64
N PRO A 13 4.20 -6.73 4.14
CA PRO A 13 5.51 -7.18 3.70
C PRO A 13 5.48 -7.60 2.23
N GLY A 14 6.47 -7.15 1.46
CA GLY A 14 6.60 -7.47 0.05
C GLY A 14 6.85 -6.22 -0.78
N TRP A 15 7.82 -6.30 -1.70
CA TRP A 15 8.26 -5.11 -2.43
C TRP A 15 7.16 -4.46 -3.28
N GLY A 16 6.26 -5.26 -3.86
CA GLY A 16 5.12 -4.74 -4.64
C GLY A 16 4.16 -3.86 -3.83
N HIS A 17 4.03 -4.11 -2.52
CA HIS A 17 3.21 -3.28 -1.63
C HIS A 17 3.96 -2.00 -1.22
N VAL A 18 5.25 -2.14 -0.91
CA VAL A 18 6.10 -1.05 -0.42
C VAL A 18 6.41 -0.02 -1.51
N ARG A 19 6.82 -0.47 -2.71
CA ARG A 19 7.36 0.41 -3.76
C ARG A 19 6.42 1.56 -4.10
N SER A 20 5.15 1.23 -4.39
CA SER A 20 4.14 2.22 -4.77
C SER A 20 3.82 3.22 -3.64
N LEU A 21 3.84 2.78 -2.38
CA LEU A 21 3.70 3.66 -1.22
C LEU A 21 4.89 4.62 -1.07
N VAL A 22 6.11 4.17 -1.38
CA VAL A 22 7.30 5.04 -1.40
C VAL A 22 7.15 6.12 -2.47
N VAL A 23 6.72 5.77 -3.69
CA VAL A 23 6.48 6.75 -4.77
C VAL A 23 5.41 7.76 -4.37
N LEU A 24 4.31 7.30 -3.78
CA LEU A 24 3.25 8.18 -3.29
C LEU A 24 3.78 9.15 -2.23
N ALA A 25 4.56 8.66 -1.27
CA ALA A 25 5.16 9.49 -0.24
C ALA A 25 6.08 10.57 -0.83
N CYS A 26 6.91 10.21 -1.82
CA CYS A 26 7.77 11.17 -2.54
C CYS A 26 6.95 12.28 -3.20
N ARG A 27 5.89 11.91 -3.93
CA ARG A 27 4.99 12.88 -4.57
C ARG A 27 4.31 13.80 -3.54
N ILE A 28 3.88 13.25 -2.40
CA ILE A 28 3.26 14.03 -1.32
C ILE A 28 4.23 15.09 -0.79
N VAL A 29 5.46 14.70 -0.40
CA VAL A 29 6.39 15.67 0.23
C VAL A 29 6.91 16.72 -0.74
N GLN A 30 7.04 16.37 -2.03
CA GLN A 30 7.42 17.31 -3.09
C GLN A 30 6.33 18.36 -3.34
N GLN A 31 5.06 17.96 -3.28
CA GLN A 31 3.92 18.89 -3.47
C GLN A 31 3.53 19.63 -2.20
N ARG A 32 3.79 19.03 -1.02
CA ARG A 32 3.42 19.51 0.30
C ARG A 32 4.61 19.42 1.25
N PRO A 33 5.58 20.34 1.15
CA PRO A 33 6.79 20.33 1.99
C PRO A 33 6.52 20.68 3.46
N ASP A 34 5.28 20.99 3.83
CA ASP A 34 4.81 21.12 5.21
C ASP A 34 4.32 19.79 5.81
N ILE A 35 4.20 18.73 5.00
CA ILE A 35 3.78 17.39 5.42
C ILE A 35 4.98 16.46 5.50
N GLY A 36 5.10 15.75 6.62
CA GLY A 36 6.00 14.63 6.80
C GLY A 36 5.28 13.29 6.60
N VAL A 37 5.95 12.32 6.01
CA VAL A 37 5.44 10.96 5.80
C VAL A 37 6.35 9.97 6.50
N THR A 38 5.81 9.17 7.42
CA THR A 38 6.52 8.05 8.04
C THR A 38 5.99 6.74 7.49
N ILE A 39 6.83 5.98 6.79
CA ILE A 39 6.50 4.64 6.28
C ILE A 39 7.06 3.60 7.23
N LEU A 40 6.16 2.82 7.83
CA LEU A 40 6.47 1.68 8.67
C LEU A 40 6.60 0.44 7.79
N ILE A 41 7.81 -0.13 7.78
CA ILE A 41 8.18 -1.27 6.94
C ILE A 41 8.70 -2.38 7.84
N VAL A 42 8.57 -3.63 7.41
CA VAL A 42 9.15 -4.78 8.08
C VAL A 42 10.23 -5.42 7.21
N GLY A 43 11.25 -5.94 7.88
CA GLY A 43 12.32 -6.71 7.26
C GLY A 43 13.22 -5.92 6.32
N ASP A 44 13.86 -6.67 5.42
CA ASP A 44 14.93 -6.17 4.54
C ASP A 44 14.45 -5.14 3.50
N ALA A 45 13.13 -5.08 3.24
CA ALA A 45 12.53 -4.06 2.38
C ALA A 45 12.75 -2.63 2.88
N THR A 46 13.16 -2.45 4.14
CA THR A 46 13.50 -1.14 4.72
C THR A 46 14.63 -0.45 3.94
N LYS A 47 15.71 -1.17 3.61
CA LYS A 47 16.84 -0.60 2.86
C LYS A 47 16.45 -0.31 1.41
N GLN A 48 15.72 -1.25 0.80
CA GLN A 48 15.22 -1.10 -0.56
C GLN A 48 14.30 0.12 -0.71
N ALA A 49 13.51 0.43 0.33
CA ALA A 49 12.68 1.63 0.35
C ALA A 49 13.50 2.93 0.45
N GLU A 50 14.59 2.95 1.23
CA GLU A 50 15.51 4.09 1.28
C GLU A 50 16.16 4.35 -0.08
N GLU A 51 16.59 3.29 -0.77
CA GLU A 51 17.12 3.37 -2.14
C GLU A 51 16.07 3.87 -3.13
N GLU A 52 14.82 3.40 -3.01
CA GLU A 52 13.72 3.85 -3.87
C GLU A 52 13.40 5.34 -3.64
N VAL A 53 13.42 5.84 -2.40
CA VAL A 53 13.27 7.29 -2.14
C VAL A 53 14.34 8.09 -2.89
N ALA A 54 15.59 7.64 -2.84
CA ALA A 54 16.70 8.30 -3.53
C ALA A 54 16.56 8.29 -5.07
N ARG A 55 15.71 7.42 -5.63
CA ARG A 55 15.38 7.46 -7.07
C ARG A 55 14.50 8.65 -7.45
N PHE A 56 13.58 9.04 -6.57
CA PHE A 56 12.60 10.09 -6.86
C PHE A 56 13.00 11.46 -6.30
N ILE A 57 13.79 11.49 -5.24
CA ILE A 57 14.19 12.72 -4.54
C ILE A 57 15.72 12.88 -4.64
N PRO A 58 16.22 13.98 -5.25
CA PRO A 58 17.65 14.24 -5.33
C PRO A 58 18.32 14.31 -3.95
N ILE A 59 19.59 13.89 -3.88
CA ILE A 59 20.40 14.07 -2.67
C ILE A 59 20.52 15.55 -2.34
N GLY A 60 20.21 15.91 -1.09
CA GLY A 60 20.22 17.29 -0.61
C GLY A 60 18.92 18.06 -0.84
N ASP A 61 17.92 17.46 -1.49
CA ASP A 61 16.58 18.04 -1.57
C ASP A 61 15.94 18.09 -0.17
N PRO A 62 15.42 19.25 0.29
CA PRO A 62 14.74 19.36 1.57
C PRO A 62 13.55 18.40 1.74
N ALA A 63 12.93 17.94 0.65
CA ALA A 63 11.87 16.94 0.68
C ALA A 63 12.31 15.62 1.32
N ASN A 64 13.60 15.28 1.23
CA ASN A 64 14.15 14.08 1.85
C ASN A 64 14.08 14.12 3.39
N GLU A 65 14.13 15.33 3.99
CA GLU A 65 13.98 15.49 5.44
C GLU A 65 12.56 15.17 5.93
N ASN A 66 11.58 15.18 5.03
CA ASN A 66 10.17 14.96 5.31
C ASN A 66 9.71 13.52 5.05
N ILE A 67 10.61 12.61 4.67
CA ILE A 67 10.30 11.17 4.57
C ILE A 67 11.07 10.42 5.64
N ARG A 68 10.38 9.52 6.34
CA ARG A 68 10.99 8.57 7.28
C ARG A 68 10.65 7.16 6.87
N ILE A 69 11.68 6.36 6.62
CA ILE A 69 11.57 4.92 6.47
C ILE A 69 11.97 4.30 7.80
N ILE A 70 11.03 3.59 8.45
CA ILE A 70 11.25 3.01 9.77
C ILE A 70 10.93 1.52 9.72
N GLY A 71 11.98 0.71 9.85
CA GLY A 71 11.87 -0.72 10.09
C GLY A 71 11.29 -0.99 11.47
N THR A 72 10.18 -1.72 11.57
CA THR A 72 9.49 -2.05 12.84
C THR A 72 9.69 -3.49 13.29
N LEU A 73 10.09 -4.38 12.39
CA LEU A 73 10.35 -5.80 12.65
C LEU A 73 11.53 -6.27 11.80
N LYS A 74 12.41 -7.12 12.37
CA LYS A 74 13.52 -7.74 11.64
C LYS A 74 13.09 -9.05 10.98
N GLY A 75 13.66 -9.36 9.82
CA GLY A 75 13.49 -10.63 9.12
C GLY A 75 13.61 -10.46 7.61
N SER A 76 13.78 -11.58 6.90
CA SER A 76 13.88 -11.61 5.44
C SER A 76 12.74 -12.40 4.80
N ASP A 77 12.13 -13.36 5.53
CA ASP A 77 11.01 -14.14 5.05
C ASP A 77 9.69 -13.35 5.13
N VAL A 78 9.20 -12.92 3.97
CA VAL A 78 7.91 -12.22 3.80
C VAL A 78 6.75 -13.00 4.41
N MET A 79 6.73 -14.33 4.28
CA MET A 79 5.63 -15.17 4.77
C MET A 79 5.63 -15.30 6.29
N ALA A 80 6.79 -15.21 6.93
CA ALA A 80 6.88 -15.14 8.38
C ALA A 80 6.53 -13.73 8.89
N LEU A 81 7.05 -12.69 8.23
CA LEU A 81 6.85 -11.29 8.62
C LEU A 81 5.38 -10.87 8.62
N ARG A 82 4.54 -11.44 7.74
CA ARG A 82 3.11 -11.10 7.65
C ARG A 82 2.38 -11.21 9.00
N ILE A 83 2.77 -12.20 9.83
CA ILE A 83 2.11 -12.50 11.10
C ILE A 83 2.33 -11.36 12.11
N GLY A 84 3.55 -10.80 12.15
CA GLY A 84 3.93 -9.75 13.09
C GLY A 84 3.73 -8.33 12.56
N THR A 85 3.45 -8.15 11.27
CA THR A 85 3.46 -6.82 10.62
C THR A 85 2.44 -5.86 11.22
N ALA A 86 1.20 -6.32 11.42
CA ALA A 86 0.13 -5.49 11.98
C ALA A 86 0.49 -5.01 13.40
N ALA A 87 0.87 -5.95 14.28
CA ALA A 87 1.24 -5.65 15.66
C ALA A 87 2.47 -4.73 15.77
N ALA A 88 3.50 -4.98 14.95
CA ALA A 88 4.70 -4.15 14.93
C ALA A 88 4.41 -2.72 14.45
N SER A 89 3.55 -2.59 13.43
CA SER A 89 3.14 -1.27 12.90
C SER A 89 2.27 -0.50 13.89
N LEU A 90 1.34 -1.18 14.58
CA LEU A 90 0.51 -0.57 15.62
C LEU A 90 1.36 -0.06 16.80
N LYS A 91 2.30 -0.87 17.30
CA LYS A 91 3.21 -0.45 18.37
C LYS A 91 4.05 0.77 17.98
N ALA A 92 4.53 0.81 16.74
CA ALA A 92 5.23 1.99 16.23
C ALA A 92 4.29 3.21 16.12
N TYR A 93 3.06 3.02 15.67
CA TYR A 93 2.06 4.08 15.60
C TYR A 93 1.64 4.62 16.96
N GLU A 94 1.55 3.79 18.01
CA GLU A 94 1.34 4.24 19.39
C GLU A 94 2.39 5.28 19.81
N LEU A 95 3.68 5.01 19.53
CA LEU A 95 4.77 5.94 19.82
C LEU A 95 4.64 7.24 19.00
N LEU A 96 4.34 7.13 17.70
CA LEU A 96 4.16 8.30 16.83
C LEU A 96 2.95 9.15 17.26
N SER A 97 1.85 8.52 17.67
CA SER A 97 0.63 9.17 18.14
C SER A 97 0.86 9.87 19.49
N ALA A 98 1.63 9.25 20.38
CA ALA A 98 2.08 9.83 21.64
C ALA A 98 3.22 10.85 21.48
N GLN A 99 3.65 11.13 20.24
CA GLN A 99 4.77 12.03 19.91
C GLN A 99 6.05 11.67 20.68
N GLN A 100 6.35 10.38 20.77
CA GLN A 100 7.57 9.86 21.37
C GLN A 100 8.64 9.55 20.31
N PRO A 101 9.94 9.59 20.67
CA PRO A 101 11.00 9.13 19.78
C PRO A 101 10.79 7.65 19.41
N ILE A 102 11.15 7.30 18.18
CA ILE A 102 11.06 5.92 17.69
C ILE A 102 12.41 5.49 17.10
N THR A 103 12.81 4.26 17.40
CA THR A 103 14.05 3.67 16.88
C THR A 103 13.73 2.71 15.74
N CYS A 104 14.36 2.91 14.59
CA CYS A 104 14.30 1.93 13.50
C CYS A 104 15.06 0.67 13.92
N VAL A 105 14.39 -0.48 13.93
CA VAL A 105 15.03 -1.73 14.38
C VAL A 105 16.09 -2.23 13.40
N ILE A 106 16.03 -1.78 12.14
CA ILE A 106 16.94 -2.20 11.07
C ILE A 106 18.22 -1.36 11.09
N SER A 107 18.12 -0.02 11.10
CA SER A 107 19.28 0.88 11.05
C SER A 107 19.78 1.34 12.42
N GLY A 108 18.99 1.16 13.49
CA GLY A 108 19.29 1.69 14.82
C GLY A 108 19.10 3.20 14.95
N LYS A 109 18.74 3.89 13.86
CA LYS A 109 18.51 5.35 13.85
C LYS A 109 17.30 5.71 14.72
N ILE A 110 17.47 6.72 15.56
CA ILE A 110 16.40 7.30 16.39
C ILE A 110 15.81 8.49 15.64
N PHE A 111 14.49 8.48 15.46
CA PHE A 111 13.73 9.56 14.85
C PHE A 111 13.04 10.37 15.94
N GLN A 112 13.29 11.68 15.94
CA GLN A 112 12.65 12.59 16.88
C GLN A 112 11.16 12.77 16.55
N PRO A 113 10.31 13.06 17.54
CA PRO A 113 8.88 13.25 17.31
C PRO A 113 8.57 14.29 16.23
N TRP A 114 7.53 13.99 15.43
CA TRP A 114 6.82 14.97 14.61
C TRP A 114 5.48 15.31 15.26
N PRO A 115 4.71 16.26 14.71
CA PRO A 115 3.31 16.40 15.09
C PRO A 115 2.59 15.06 15.03
N LYS A 116 1.62 14.87 15.93
CA LYS A 116 0.75 13.69 15.95
C LYS A 116 0.17 13.43 14.54
N PRO A 117 0.23 12.19 14.01
CA PRO A 117 -0.36 11.86 12.73
C PRO A 117 -1.85 12.21 12.66
N LYS A 118 -2.30 12.79 11.54
CA LYS A 118 -3.74 13.05 11.30
C LYS A 118 -4.37 12.05 10.32
N VAL A 119 -3.52 11.38 9.56
CA VAL A 119 -3.92 10.37 8.59
C VAL A 119 -3.04 9.14 8.78
N VAL A 120 -3.68 7.97 8.84
CA VAL A 120 -3.04 6.67 8.72
C VAL A 120 -3.46 6.08 7.39
N LEU A 121 -2.48 5.87 6.50
CA LEU A 121 -2.66 5.09 5.27
C LEU A 121 -2.18 3.67 5.53
N THR A 122 -3.04 2.68 5.40
CA THR A 122 -2.66 1.29 5.72
C THR A 122 -3.09 0.35 4.62
N ASP A 123 -2.22 -0.60 4.31
CA ASP A 123 -2.54 -1.69 3.41
C ASP A 123 -3.81 -2.43 3.86
N ILE A 124 -4.77 -2.59 2.94
CA ILE A 124 -6.07 -3.23 3.21
C ILE A 124 -5.94 -4.67 3.74
N PHE A 125 -4.79 -5.33 3.56
CA PHE A 125 -4.54 -6.68 4.07
C PHE A 125 -4.24 -6.76 5.56
N LEU A 126 -3.90 -5.63 6.22
CA LEU A 126 -3.53 -5.61 7.63
C LEU A 126 -4.73 -5.61 8.58
N ASN A 127 -5.90 -5.14 8.13
CA ASN A 127 -7.13 -5.08 8.93
C ASN A 127 -6.96 -4.42 10.32
N VAL A 128 -6.30 -3.26 10.37
CA VAL A 128 -5.96 -2.56 11.63
C VAL A 128 -6.78 -1.30 11.91
N ALA A 129 -7.86 -1.05 11.15
CA ALA A 129 -8.60 0.21 11.24
C ALA A 129 -9.21 0.46 12.63
N HIS A 130 -9.69 -0.59 13.30
CA HIS A 130 -10.26 -0.48 14.63
C HIS A 130 -9.18 -0.23 15.69
N GLU A 131 -8.07 -0.93 15.61
CA GLU A 131 -6.92 -0.82 16.51
C GLU A 131 -6.28 0.56 16.40
N VAL A 132 -6.11 1.07 15.18
CA VAL A 132 -5.64 2.45 14.93
C VAL A 132 -6.57 3.46 15.61
N ARG A 133 -7.90 3.30 15.48
CA ARG A 133 -8.87 4.19 16.14
C ARG A 133 -8.92 4.03 17.66
N SER A 134 -8.57 2.85 18.18
CA SER A 134 -8.46 2.66 19.64
C SER A 134 -7.30 3.45 20.23
N ILE A 135 -6.25 3.66 19.45
CA ILE A 135 -5.09 4.49 19.81
C ILE A 135 -5.42 5.97 19.62
N ASP A 136 -6.06 6.33 18.51
CA ASP A 136 -6.48 7.71 18.21
C ASP A 136 -7.88 7.76 17.58
N PRO A 137 -8.93 8.06 18.36
CA PRO A 137 -10.30 8.12 17.84
C PRO A 137 -10.54 9.20 16.79
N ALA A 138 -9.67 10.23 16.72
CA ALA A 138 -9.83 11.37 15.80
C ALA A 138 -9.04 11.21 14.49
N VAL A 139 -8.25 10.15 14.33
CA VAL A 139 -7.43 9.95 13.13
C VAL A 139 -8.28 9.53 11.94
N THR A 140 -7.95 10.05 10.75
CA THR A 140 -8.50 9.53 9.50
C THR A 140 -7.75 8.27 9.08
N VAL A 141 -8.45 7.17 8.81
CA VAL A 141 -7.88 5.90 8.37
C VAL A 141 -8.23 5.66 6.91
N LEU A 142 -7.23 5.69 6.03
CA LEU A 142 -7.38 5.41 4.60
C LEU A 142 -6.78 4.05 4.26
N GLY A 143 -7.46 3.31 3.40
CA GLY A 143 -6.97 2.04 2.87
C GLY A 143 -6.12 2.20 1.64
N TRP A 144 -4.96 1.55 1.61
CA TRP A 144 -4.18 1.37 0.40
C TRP A 144 -4.57 0.04 -0.25
N SER A 145 -5.11 0.08 -1.48
CA SER A 145 -5.42 -1.13 -2.27
C SER A 145 -4.34 -1.36 -3.34
N PRO A 146 -3.25 -2.09 -3.03
CA PRO A 146 -2.17 -2.31 -3.98
C PRO A 146 -2.47 -3.23 -5.17
N PRO A 147 -3.34 -4.27 -5.10
CA PRO A 147 -3.61 -5.11 -6.26
C PRO A 147 -4.34 -4.34 -7.36
N ASN A 148 -4.44 -4.97 -8.53
CA ASN A 148 -5.32 -4.49 -9.58
C ASN A 148 -6.76 -4.34 -9.05
N ASN A 149 -7.44 -3.29 -9.50
CA ASN A 149 -8.73 -2.89 -8.94
C ASN A 149 -9.80 -3.95 -9.18
N SER A 150 -9.72 -4.66 -10.30
CA SER A 150 -10.59 -5.78 -10.63
C SER A 150 -10.51 -6.92 -9.60
N ALA A 151 -9.30 -7.38 -9.22
CA ALA A 151 -9.18 -8.45 -8.22
C ALA A 151 -9.52 -7.95 -6.81
N SER A 152 -9.09 -6.74 -6.43
CA SER A 152 -9.45 -6.16 -5.13
C SER A 152 -10.96 -6.01 -4.98
N LEU A 153 -11.66 -5.59 -6.05
CA LEU A 153 -13.12 -5.48 -6.06
C LEU A 153 -13.76 -6.87 -5.99
N ARG A 154 -13.24 -7.85 -6.74
CA ARG A 154 -13.75 -9.22 -6.67
C ARG A 154 -13.69 -9.77 -5.25
N ILE A 155 -12.56 -9.55 -4.56
CA ILE A 155 -12.35 -10.04 -3.19
C ILE A 155 -13.23 -9.27 -2.20
N SER A 156 -13.19 -7.94 -2.22
CA SER A 156 -13.75 -7.14 -1.12
C SER A 156 -15.17 -6.65 -1.37
N GLY A 157 -15.56 -6.55 -2.65
CA GLY A 157 -16.74 -5.84 -3.10
C GLY A 157 -18.06 -6.60 -2.89
N PRO A 158 -19.19 -5.89 -3.05
CA PRO A 158 -20.51 -6.48 -2.99
C PRO A 158 -20.85 -7.23 -4.28
N GLU A 159 -21.75 -8.21 -4.18
CA GLU A 159 -22.12 -9.08 -5.32
C GLU A 159 -22.70 -8.32 -6.51
N HIS A 160 -23.52 -7.31 -6.25
CA HIS A 160 -24.15 -6.50 -7.30
C HIS A 160 -23.14 -5.65 -8.11
N LEU A 161 -21.88 -5.60 -7.68
CA LEU A 161 -20.75 -4.98 -8.39
C LEU A 161 -19.70 -6.00 -8.82
N GLY A 162 -20.02 -7.30 -8.78
CA GLY A 162 -19.12 -8.39 -9.20
C GLY A 162 -18.16 -8.89 -8.11
N GLY A 163 -18.35 -8.46 -6.86
CA GLY A 163 -17.59 -8.94 -5.71
C GLY A 163 -18.12 -10.25 -5.12
N LEU A 164 -17.39 -10.81 -4.16
CA LEU A 164 -17.79 -12.03 -3.46
C LEU A 164 -18.87 -11.80 -2.38
N GLY A 165 -19.16 -10.55 -2.00
CA GLY A 165 -20.07 -10.23 -0.90
C GLY A 165 -19.55 -10.70 0.47
N ASP A 166 -20.37 -10.60 1.50
CA ASP A 166 -19.97 -11.00 2.86
C ASP A 166 -19.86 -12.52 2.98
N ILE A 167 -18.64 -13.04 2.87
CA ILE A 167 -18.35 -14.48 2.92
C ILE A 167 -18.67 -15.03 4.32
N GLY A 168 -18.40 -14.25 5.37
CA GLY A 168 -18.65 -14.66 6.75
C GLY A 168 -20.15 -14.85 7.01
N ALA A 169 -20.96 -13.89 6.58
CA ALA A 169 -22.43 -13.99 6.68
C ALA A 169 -22.97 -15.21 5.90
N LYS A 170 -22.43 -15.45 4.69
CA LYS A 170 -22.81 -16.62 3.88
C LYS A 170 -22.42 -17.95 4.52
N ALA A 171 -21.28 -17.99 5.20
CA ALA A 171 -20.82 -19.20 5.87
C ALA A 171 -21.66 -19.52 7.12
N ILE A 172 -22.08 -18.51 7.88
CA ILE A 172 -23.01 -18.67 9.02
C ILE A 172 -24.33 -19.29 8.54
N ILE A 173 -24.95 -18.71 7.50
CA ILE A 173 -26.22 -19.19 6.95
C ILE A 173 -26.13 -20.64 6.45
N GLU A 174 -25.00 -21.01 5.85
CA GLU A 174 -24.77 -22.37 5.35
C GLU A 174 -24.51 -23.35 6.49
N ALA A 175 -23.80 -22.93 7.54
CA ALA A 175 -23.52 -23.74 8.72
C ALA A 175 -24.83 -24.10 9.43
N GLU A 176 -25.74 -23.14 9.57
CA GLU A 176 -27.09 -23.35 10.10
C GLU A 176 -27.91 -24.36 9.28
N LYS A 177 -27.76 -24.37 7.95
CA LYS A 177 -28.49 -25.27 7.05
C LYS A 177 -27.92 -26.68 7.01
N THR A 178 -26.61 -26.81 7.09
CA THR A 178 -25.90 -28.08 6.82
C THR A 178 -25.41 -28.78 8.08
N GLY A 179 -25.39 -28.09 9.23
CA GLY A 179 -24.78 -28.58 10.47
C GLY A 179 -23.25 -28.65 10.43
N ARG A 180 -22.62 -28.18 9.35
CA ARG A 180 -21.16 -28.13 9.18
C ARG A 180 -20.57 -26.92 9.92
N SER A 181 -19.27 -26.94 10.16
CA SER A 181 -18.63 -25.80 10.80
C SER A 181 -18.51 -24.61 9.83
N ILE A 182 -18.56 -23.38 10.37
CA ILE A 182 -18.35 -22.15 9.59
C ILE A 182 -16.99 -22.21 8.87
N GLU A 183 -15.96 -22.70 9.54
CA GLU A 183 -14.59 -22.80 9.01
C GLU A 183 -14.48 -23.76 7.81
N GLU A 184 -15.15 -24.91 7.86
CA GLU A 184 -15.22 -25.86 6.75
C GLU A 184 -15.88 -25.24 5.51
N ILE A 185 -16.97 -24.50 5.71
CA ILE A 185 -17.73 -23.88 4.63
C ILE A 185 -16.96 -22.71 4.01
N GLU A 186 -16.31 -21.89 4.84
CA GLU A 186 -15.50 -20.77 4.35
C GLU A 186 -14.34 -21.27 3.49
N THR A 187 -13.73 -22.39 3.86
CA THR A 187 -12.62 -23.00 3.11
C THR A 187 -13.09 -23.61 1.78
N GLU A 188 -14.27 -24.26 1.75
CA GLU A 188 -14.79 -24.92 0.53
C GLU A 188 -15.29 -23.93 -0.53
N LYS A 189 -15.99 -22.85 -0.14
CA LYS A 189 -16.56 -21.88 -1.09
C LYS A 189 -15.48 -21.00 -1.78
N ILE A 190 -14.20 -21.23 -1.49
CA ILE A 190 -13.05 -20.54 -2.08
C ILE A 190 -12.18 -21.59 -2.82
N PRO A 191 -12.52 -21.99 -4.07
CA PRO A 191 -11.70 -22.93 -4.79
C PRO A 191 -10.37 -22.28 -5.21
N MET A 192 -9.28 -22.91 -4.79
CA MET A 192 -7.86 -22.67 -5.07
C MET A 192 -7.11 -21.64 -4.20
N LEU A 193 -6.13 -22.22 -3.46
CA LEU A 193 -5.09 -21.70 -2.56
C LEU A 193 -5.48 -21.52 -1.07
N GLU A 194 -4.99 -22.47 -0.28
CA GLU A 194 -5.10 -22.71 1.18
C GLU A 194 -4.94 -21.45 2.06
N ASP A 195 -5.75 -21.38 3.14
CA ASP A 195 -5.81 -20.49 4.33
C ASP A 195 -5.47 -18.99 4.19
N MET A 196 -4.36 -18.67 3.52
CA MET A 196 -3.86 -17.33 3.29
C MET A 196 -4.86 -16.46 2.50
N ARG A 197 -5.53 -17.02 1.47
CA ARG A 197 -6.55 -16.27 0.71
C ARG A 197 -7.79 -15.97 1.55
N ALA A 198 -8.25 -16.91 2.37
CA ALA A 198 -9.40 -16.72 3.25
C ALA A 198 -9.13 -15.62 4.28
N GLN A 199 -7.91 -15.59 4.86
CA GLN A 199 -7.51 -14.52 5.77
C GLN A 199 -7.48 -13.15 5.07
N PHE A 200 -6.89 -13.06 3.87
CA PHE A 200 -6.86 -11.80 3.12
C PHE A 200 -8.26 -11.31 2.74
N LEU A 201 -9.14 -12.22 2.34
CA LEU A 201 -10.53 -11.91 2.01
C LEU A 201 -11.27 -11.31 3.22
N LYS A 202 -11.19 -11.96 4.37
CA LYS A 202 -11.82 -11.45 5.61
C LYS A 202 -11.22 -10.12 6.02
N ASN A 203 -9.89 -9.99 5.98
CA ASN A 203 -9.19 -8.77 6.35
C ASN A 203 -9.60 -7.60 5.47
N THR A 204 -9.59 -7.79 4.15
CA THR A 204 -9.91 -6.72 3.20
C THR A 204 -11.37 -6.28 3.29
N GLN A 205 -12.31 -7.21 3.41
CA GLN A 205 -13.73 -6.89 3.57
C GLN A 205 -13.99 -6.09 4.85
N ARG A 206 -13.45 -6.53 5.99
CA ARG A 206 -13.57 -5.83 7.28
C ARG A 206 -12.91 -4.46 7.22
N PHE A 207 -11.70 -4.41 6.67
CA PHE A 207 -10.93 -3.17 6.58
C PHE A 207 -11.64 -2.13 5.72
N VAL A 208 -12.06 -2.48 4.49
CA VAL A 208 -12.80 -1.56 3.61
C VAL A 208 -14.12 -1.13 4.26
N GLY A 209 -14.71 -2.03 5.05
CA GLY A 209 -15.85 -1.74 5.89
C GLY A 209 -15.61 -0.65 6.92
N ALA A 210 -14.45 -0.67 7.57
CA ALA A 210 -14.08 0.20 8.67
C ALA A 210 -13.40 1.52 8.25
N ALA A 211 -12.62 1.54 7.17
CA ALA A 211 -11.84 2.71 6.74
C ALA A 211 -12.70 3.93 6.33
N ASP A 212 -12.15 5.13 6.38
CA ASP A 212 -12.82 6.38 5.98
C ASP A 212 -12.83 6.61 4.46
N GLY A 213 -11.94 5.92 3.75
CA GLY A 213 -11.85 5.93 2.29
C GLY A 213 -10.76 4.99 1.80
N ILE A 214 -10.71 4.78 0.49
CA ILE A 214 -9.74 3.88 -0.15
C ILE A 214 -8.94 4.66 -1.20
N ILE A 215 -7.65 4.39 -1.28
CA ILE A 215 -6.71 4.91 -2.27
C ILE A 215 -6.21 3.76 -3.14
N SER A 216 -6.16 3.98 -4.45
CA SER A 216 -5.70 3.01 -5.43
C SER A 216 -4.57 3.60 -6.31
N PRO A 217 -3.48 2.85 -6.56
CA PRO A 217 -2.48 3.16 -7.59
C PRO A 217 -2.97 2.83 -9.01
N GLY A 218 -4.25 2.52 -9.20
CA GLY A 218 -4.84 2.23 -10.51
C GLY A 218 -4.88 3.45 -11.42
N THR A 219 -5.18 3.19 -12.70
CA THR A 219 -5.38 4.23 -13.72
C THR A 219 -6.64 3.93 -14.54
N SER A 220 -7.43 4.97 -14.81
CA SER A 220 -8.60 4.86 -15.69
C SER A 220 -8.24 4.51 -17.12
N ALA A 221 -6.96 4.67 -17.52
CA ALA A 221 -6.49 4.21 -18.83
C ALA A 221 -6.50 2.68 -18.99
N PHE A 222 -6.49 1.92 -17.88
CA PHE A 222 -6.38 0.46 -17.90
C PHE A 222 -7.55 -0.26 -17.21
N GLU A 223 -8.07 0.28 -16.10
CA GLU A 223 -9.11 -0.39 -15.28
C GLU A 223 -10.38 0.45 -15.08
N VAL A 224 -10.85 1.15 -16.13
CA VAL A 224 -11.96 2.11 -16.01
C VAL A 224 -13.22 1.52 -15.39
N GLU A 225 -13.63 0.31 -15.77
CA GLU A 225 -14.84 -0.34 -15.25
C GLU A 225 -14.68 -0.68 -13.77
N SER A 226 -13.52 -1.23 -13.39
CA SER A 226 -13.25 -1.62 -12.00
C SER A 226 -13.14 -0.41 -11.09
N LEU A 227 -12.48 0.66 -11.56
CA LEU A 227 -12.36 1.92 -10.82
C LEU A 227 -13.72 2.62 -10.68
N THR A 228 -14.57 2.55 -11.71
CA THR A 228 -15.93 3.07 -11.65
C THR A 228 -16.77 2.31 -10.62
N ALA A 229 -16.67 0.98 -10.60
CA ALA A 229 -17.36 0.15 -9.62
C ALA A 229 -16.85 0.39 -8.19
N TRP A 230 -15.53 0.54 -7.98
CA TRP A 230 -14.96 0.94 -6.69
C TRP A 230 -15.51 2.29 -6.22
N LYS A 231 -15.50 3.30 -7.10
CA LYS A 231 -16.02 4.63 -6.78
C LYS A 231 -17.49 4.58 -6.40
N LYS A 232 -18.32 3.89 -7.20
CA LYS A 232 -19.74 3.67 -6.90
C LYS A 232 -19.91 3.02 -5.53
N TRP A 233 -19.18 1.95 -5.26
CA TRP A 233 -19.28 1.23 -3.98
C TRP A 233 -18.91 2.10 -2.78
N GLN A 234 -17.81 2.85 -2.84
CA GLN A 234 -17.42 3.72 -1.73
C GLN A 234 -18.42 4.86 -1.55
N SER A 235 -18.93 5.46 -2.63
CA SER A 235 -19.92 6.53 -2.57
C SER A 235 -21.26 6.08 -1.97
N GLU A 236 -21.74 4.86 -2.29
CA GLU A 236 -22.93 4.27 -1.64
C GLU A 236 -22.80 4.14 -0.12
N ARG A 237 -21.56 4.13 0.38
CA ARG A 237 -21.22 4.06 1.81
C ARG A 237 -20.90 5.44 2.42
N GLY A 238 -21.04 6.51 1.65
CA GLY A 238 -20.65 7.86 2.06
C GLY A 238 -19.14 8.04 2.24
N LYS A 239 -18.33 7.23 1.53
CA LYS A 239 -16.87 7.24 1.60
C LYS A 239 -16.24 7.69 0.30
N GLU A 240 -14.99 8.13 0.39
CA GLU A 240 -14.21 8.56 -0.76
C GLU A 240 -13.35 7.45 -1.36
N PHE A 241 -13.18 7.50 -2.68
CA PHE A 241 -12.26 6.65 -3.44
C PHE A 241 -11.30 7.51 -4.26
N TYR A 242 -10.01 7.42 -3.94
CA TYR A 242 -8.94 8.22 -4.55
C TYR A 242 -8.14 7.37 -5.54
N ILE A 243 -8.01 7.86 -6.77
CA ILE A 243 -7.18 7.26 -7.81
C ILE A 243 -5.93 8.13 -7.91
N VAL A 244 -4.78 7.60 -7.51
CA VAL A 244 -3.50 8.35 -7.48
C VAL A 244 -2.49 7.80 -8.48
N GLY A 245 -2.88 6.76 -9.21
CA GLY A 245 -2.02 6.10 -10.18
C GLY A 245 -2.08 6.70 -11.58
N PRO A 246 -1.18 6.22 -12.46
CA PRO A 246 -0.12 5.26 -12.16
C PRO A 246 1.02 5.89 -11.32
N LEU A 247 1.58 5.10 -10.41
CA LEU A 247 2.72 5.50 -9.56
C LEU A 247 4.04 4.93 -10.12
N LEU A 248 4.27 5.17 -11.41
CA LEU A 248 5.48 4.79 -12.13
C LEU A 248 6.11 6.04 -12.76
N PRO A 249 7.44 6.06 -12.99
CA PRO A 249 8.05 7.06 -13.86
C PRO A 249 7.53 6.81 -15.27
N ILE A 250 6.67 7.69 -15.79
CA ILE A 250 6.16 7.59 -17.17
C ILE A 250 6.96 8.57 -18.03
N ASP A 251 7.37 8.12 -19.22
CA ASP A 251 8.23 8.82 -20.18
C ASP A 251 7.77 10.24 -20.57
N ASN A 252 6.49 10.58 -20.35
CA ASN A 252 5.91 11.88 -20.64
C ASN A 252 5.89 12.85 -19.44
N GLU A 253 6.32 12.42 -18.25
CA GLU A 253 6.53 13.34 -17.14
C GLU A 253 7.84 14.11 -17.39
N THR A 254 7.74 15.27 -18.03
CA THR A 254 8.85 16.24 -18.17
C THR A 254 9.29 16.85 -16.83
N ASN A 255 8.87 16.29 -15.70
CA ASN A 255 9.30 16.76 -14.39
C ASN A 255 10.65 16.12 -14.03
N ALA A 256 11.49 16.85 -13.31
CA ALA A 256 12.84 16.42 -12.99
C ALA A 256 12.90 15.11 -12.19
N SER A 257 11.85 14.80 -11.41
CA SER A 257 11.76 13.59 -10.61
C SER A 257 11.53 12.33 -11.47
N GLY A 258 10.69 12.41 -12.51
CA GLY A 258 10.42 11.31 -13.43
C GLY A 258 11.65 10.95 -14.27
N MET A 259 12.37 11.95 -14.79
CA MET A 259 13.64 11.74 -15.50
C MET A 259 14.70 11.09 -14.60
N LEU A 260 14.88 11.61 -13.39
CA LEU A 260 15.80 11.06 -12.40
C LEU A 260 15.47 9.61 -12.04
N ALA A 261 14.19 9.30 -11.83
CA ALA A 261 13.75 7.95 -11.49
C ALA A 261 14.03 6.97 -12.64
N LYS A 262 13.81 7.37 -13.91
CA LYS A 262 14.14 6.56 -15.09
C LYS A 262 15.65 6.29 -15.19
N GLU A 263 16.47 7.33 -15.06
CA GLU A 263 17.93 7.21 -15.10
C GLU A 263 18.44 6.27 -13.99
N ASN A 264 17.93 6.45 -12.77
CA ASN A 264 18.31 5.63 -11.62
C ASN A 264 17.79 4.19 -11.71
N GLU A 265 16.60 3.96 -12.27
CA GLU A 265 16.07 2.62 -12.52
C GLU A 265 16.94 1.87 -13.55
N LYS A 266 17.32 2.53 -14.65
CA LYS A 266 18.27 1.98 -15.62
C LYS A 266 19.62 1.66 -14.99
N ALA A 267 20.14 2.55 -14.14
CA ALA A 267 21.43 2.35 -13.46
C ALA A 267 21.40 1.23 -12.40
N SER A 268 20.21 0.85 -11.92
CA SER A 268 20.07 -0.18 -10.87
C SER A 268 20.27 -1.62 -11.36
N SER A 269 20.19 -1.85 -12.67
CA SER A 269 20.49 -3.14 -13.29
C SER A 269 21.86 -3.08 -13.98
N ASP A 270 22.68 -4.09 -13.75
CA ASP A 270 23.91 -4.37 -14.49
C ASP A 270 23.69 -4.48 -16.01
N LYS A 271 22.46 -4.84 -16.42
CA LYS A 271 22.02 -4.97 -17.81
C LYS A 271 21.05 -3.90 -18.27
N GLY A 272 20.88 -2.80 -17.53
CA GLY A 272 19.88 -1.77 -17.86
C GLY A 272 20.00 -1.25 -19.29
N GLN A 273 21.22 -1.01 -19.77
CA GLN A 273 21.48 -0.59 -21.16
C GLN A 273 21.15 -1.69 -22.18
N GLU A 274 21.47 -2.95 -21.89
CA GLU A 274 21.21 -4.09 -22.78
C GLU A 274 19.72 -4.36 -22.91
N ILE A 275 18.98 -4.24 -21.79
CA ILE A 275 17.53 -4.42 -21.75
C ILE A 275 16.85 -3.33 -22.59
N GLU A 276 17.22 -2.06 -22.41
CA GLU A 276 16.66 -0.96 -23.21
C GLU A 276 16.96 -1.14 -24.70
N ALA A 277 18.21 -1.46 -25.06
CA ALA A 277 18.59 -1.72 -26.45
C ALA A 277 17.82 -2.91 -27.05
N PHE A 278 17.54 -3.95 -26.26
CA PHE A 278 16.71 -5.08 -26.70
C PHE A 278 15.26 -4.66 -26.96
N LEU A 279 14.65 -3.89 -26.05
CA LEU A 279 13.28 -3.42 -26.20
C LEU A 279 13.14 -2.46 -27.40
N GLU A 280 14.08 -1.53 -27.57
CA GLU A 280 14.13 -0.62 -28.71
C GLU A 280 14.29 -1.40 -30.03
N LYS A 281 15.18 -2.39 -30.06
CA LYS A 281 15.37 -3.25 -31.23
C LYS A 281 14.08 -4.03 -31.55
N ALA A 282 13.41 -4.59 -30.55
CA ALA A 282 12.15 -5.30 -30.76
C ALA A 282 11.08 -4.37 -31.35
N LEU A 283 10.96 -3.16 -30.82
CA LEU A 283 10.04 -2.14 -31.33
C LEU A 283 10.37 -1.72 -32.77
N GLN A 284 11.65 -1.52 -33.08
CA GLN A 284 12.10 -1.16 -34.44
C GLN A 284 11.87 -2.29 -35.45
N GLU A 285 12.15 -3.53 -35.07
CA GLU A 285 12.07 -4.68 -35.99
C GLU A 285 10.64 -5.21 -36.15
N ARG A 286 9.78 -5.07 -35.14
CA ARG A 286 8.46 -5.72 -35.09
C ARG A 286 7.28 -4.76 -34.93
N GLY A 287 7.54 -3.46 -34.81
CA GLY A 287 6.53 -2.39 -34.75
C GLY A 287 5.89 -2.23 -33.37
N GLU A 288 4.96 -1.27 -33.26
CA GLU A 288 4.35 -0.80 -32.00
C GLU A 288 3.57 -1.85 -31.19
N HIS A 289 3.36 -3.05 -31.74
CA HIS A 289 2.65 -4.17 -31.10
C HIS A 289 3.59 -5.33 -30.72
N SER A 290 4.91 -5.10 -30.70
CA SER A 290 5.92 -6.13 -30.53
C SER A 290 6.14 -6.62 -29.10
N LEU A 291 5.61 -5.89 -28.11
CA LEU A 291 5.84 -6.06 -26.68
C LEU A 291 4.54 -5.87 -25.91
#